data_AF-A0A7W8DJY7-F1
#
_entry.id   AF-A0A7W8DJY7-F1
#
_cell.length_a   1.000
_cell.length_b   1.000
_cell.length_c   1.000
_cell.angle_alpha   90.00
_cell.angle_beta   90.00
_cell.angle_gamma   90.00
#
_symmetry.space_group_name_H-M   'P 1'
#
loop_
_entity.id
_entity.type
_entity.pdbx_description
1 polymer ?
#
loop_
_entity_poly.entity_id
_entity_poly.type
_entity_poly.pdbx_seq_one_letter_code
_entity_poly.pdbx_strand_id
1 'polypeptide(L)'
;MTTRRRFLQGCSAAALPASLLPAAQAARPFSFILLGDLHYDSLSHHDLKWLDEHHAGDLSQIQNYSRLTTETMPGLFAAVKQRIAALKDSAAPPAFVLQVGDLVEGLCGSAELSVRQNREALAFVAQQQLGVPFVFTKGNHDVTGDGAVEAFDEVLRPFMEQETHKVDTAAARTQASHTMTCGEAQFAFFDAYDKTSLEWLEAVAARRTARHFFVIIHPPVVPYGARASWHLYAGEKLKAQREKLLELLGRQEAMVLGGHLHKYSALTRMAGGHSFTQLAVSSVVSALNQKPKDVLHGMDSYTGDQVNLEPKHAPDTAQARRDIYAAERKVVTAFDYADTAGYAVVTVNGAQVEAAVHAGTQAEAFQTLKISV
;
A
#
# COMPACT_ATOMS: atom_id res chain seq x y z
N MET A 1 -75.90 -41.38 -21.32
CA MET A 1 -74.62 -40.63 -21.23
C MET A 1 -74.05 -40.82 -19.84
N THR A 2 -72.84 -41.37 -19.78
CA THR A 2 -72.05 -41.77 -18.62
C THR A 2 -71.28 -40.60 -18.00
N THR A 3 -71.05 -40.62 -16.68
CA THR A 3 -69.84 -40.17 -15.92
C THR A 3 -70.20 -40.16 -14.42
N ARG A 4 -69.68 -40.97 -13.47
CA ARG A 4 -68.31 -41.38 -13.02
C ARG A 4 -67.42 -40.25 -12.45
N ARG A 5 -67.57 -40.03 -11.13
CA ARG A 5 -66.57 -40.13 -10.03
C ARG A 5 -65.22 -39.34 -10.08
N ARG A 6 -64.99 -38.53 -9.03
CA ARG A 6 -63.83 -38.44 -8.07
C ARG A 6 -63.48 -36.98 -7.72
N PHE A 7 -63.51 -36.54 -6.46
CA PHE A 7 -62.65 -36.82 -5.28
C PHE A 7 -61.33 -36.04 -5.31
N LEU A 8 -61.18 -35.05 -4.40
CA LEU A 8 -59.89 -34.57 -3.89
C LEU A 8 -60.05 -34.16 -2.41
N GLN A 9 -59.45 -34.96 -1.54
CA GLN A 9 -59.10 -34.67 -0.15
C GLN A 9 -57.56 -34.57 -0.06
N GLY A 10 -57.07 -33.70 0.82
CA GLY A 10 -55.85 -33.94 1.59
C GLY A 10 -54.57 -33.25 1.09
N CYS A 11 -54.29 -32.06 1.64
CA CYS A 11 -52.93 -31.51 1.67
C CYS A 11 -52.26 -31.91 2.99
N SER A 12 -51.28 -32.80 2.92
CA SER A 12 -50.34 -33.10 4.01
C SER A 12 -49.09 -32.24 3.83
N ALA A 13 -48.74 -31.46 4.86
CA ALA A 13 -47.51 -30.68 4.91
C ALA A 13 -46.30 -31.61 5.06
N ALA A 14 -45.35 -31.52 4.14
CA ALA A 14 -44.03 -32.15 4.26
C ALA A 14 -43.07 -31.16 4.94
N ALA A 15 -42.58 -31.51 6.13
CA ALA A 15 -41.47 -30.82 6.76
C ALA A 15 -40.17 -31.26 6.11
N LEU A 16 -39.45 -30.32 5.48
CA LEU A 16 -38.11 -30.55 4.95
C LEU A 16 -37.08 -30.52 6.10
N PRO A 17 -36.10 -31.43 6.12
CA PRO A 17 -35.04 -31.41 7.12
C PRO A 17 -34.13 -30.20 6.90
N ALA A 18 -33.89 -29.45 7.97
CA ALA A 18 -32.92 -28.36 7.98
C ALA A 18 -31.51 -28.92 7.76
N SER A 19 -30.97 -28.70 6.56
CA SER A 19 -29.57 -28.95 6.25
C SER A 19 -28.71 -28.08 7.16
N LEU A 20 -28.01 -28.71 8.11
CA LEU A 20 -26.91 -28.08 8.86
C LEU A 20 -25.82 -27.74 7.84
N LEU A 21 -25.75 -26.47 7.45
CA LEU A 21 -24.59 -25.94 6.73
C LEU A 21 -23.37 -26.13 7.64
N PRO A 22 -22.23 -26.62 7.12
CA PRO A 22 -21.00 -26.67 7.90
C PRO A 22 -20.70 -25.25 8.38
N ALA A 23 -20.46 -25.08 9.68
CA ALA A 23 -19.95 -23.83 10.21
C ALA A 23 -18.67 -23.48 9.43
N ALA A 24 -18.67 -22.33 8.74
CA ALA A 24 -17.50 -21.86 8.02
C ALA A 24 -16.32 -21.87 8.99
N GLN A 25 -15.32 -22.71 8.72
CA GLN A 25 -14.14 -22.79 9.55
C GLN A 25 -13.48 -21.41 9.53
N ALA A 26 -13.42 -20.75 10.69
CA ALA A 26 -12.86 -19.41 10.78
C ALA A 26 -11.46 -19.41 10.17
N ALA A 27 -11.21 -18.47 9.26
CA ALA A 27 -9.91 -18.34 8.61
C ALA A 27 -8.83 -18.15 9.68
N ARG A 28 -7.67 -18.79 9.50
CA ARG A 28 -6.56 -18.64 10.43
C ARG A 28 -6.07 -17.18 10.39
N PRO A 29 -5.91 -16.52 11.55
CA PRO A 29 -5.31 -15.20 11.58
C PRO A 29 -3.90 -15.22 11.00
N PHE A 30 -3.50 -14.12 10.40
CA PHE A 30 -2.15 -13.92 9.88
C PHE A 30 -1.73 -12.47 10.06
N SER A 31 -0.44 -12.20 9.93
CA SER A 31 0.07 -10.83 9.83
C SER A 31 0.95 -10.66 8.60
N PHE A 32 1.33 -9.44 8.31
CA PHE A 32 2.38 -9.11 7.34
C PHE A 32 3.12 -7.87 7.79
N ILE A 33 4.38 -7.75 7.38
CA ILE A 33 5.17 -6.53 7.59
C ILE A 33 4.88 -5.57 6.44
N LEU A 34 4.62 -4.30 6.73
CA LEU A 34 4.41 -3.24 5.75
C LEU A 34 5.61 -2.30 5.73
N LEU A 35 6.21 -2.14 4.56
CA LEU A 35 7.29 -1.20 4.23
C LEU A 35 6.82 -0.25 3.13
N GLY A 36 7.41 0.92 2.99
CA GLY A 36 7.17 1.83 1.86
C GLY A 36 8.37 2.71 1.60
N ASP A 37 8.56 3.21 0.37
CA ASP A 37 9.63 4.17 0.06
C ASP A 37 11.02 3.72 0.57
N LEU A 38 11.50 2.55 0.11
CA LEU A 38 12.83 2.08 0.54
C LEU A 38 13.93 2.89 -0.14
N HIS A 39 13.72 3.27 -1.41
CA HIS A 39 14.68 4.01 -2.22
C HIS A 39 16.07 3.39 -2.15
N TYR A 40 16.17 2.08 -2.42
CA TYR A 40 17.46 1.41 -2.54
C TYR A 40 18.29 2.10 -3.62
N ASP A 41 19.51 2.48 -3.26
CA ASP A 41 20.32 3.31 -4.12
C ASP A 41 21.84 3.17 -3.89
N SER A 42 22.62 3.54 -4.91
CA SER A 42 24.06 3.69 -4.87
C SER A 42 24.51 4.69 -5.92
N LEU A 43 25.43 5.59 -5.55
CA LEU A 43 26.02 6.55 -6.49
C LEU A 43 26.67 5.89 -7.71
N SER A 44 27.08 4.63 -7.61
CA SER A 44 27.64 3.86 -8.73
C SER A 44 26.59 3.37 -9.74
N HIS A 45 25.30 3.57 -9.45
CA HIS A 45 24.16 3.29 -10.34
C HIS A 45 23.76 4.51 -11.16
N HIS A 46 24.42 5.65 -11.03
CA HIS A 46 24.05 6.86 -11.76
C HIS A 46 25.14 7.33 -12.72
N ASP A 47 24.72 7.77 -13.90
CA ASP A 47 25.50 8.72 -14.67
C ASP A 47 25.40 10.10 -14.01
N LEU A 48 26.40 10.42 -13.18
CA LEU A 48 26.42 11.68 -12.43
C LEU A 48 26.48 12.92 -13.32
N LYS A 49 27.01 12.81 -14.54
CA LYS A 49 27.03 13.92 -15.49
C LYS A 49 25.63 14.15 -16.05
N TRP A 50 24.97 13.08 -16.51
CA TRP A 50 23.58 13.15 -16.96
C TRP A 50 22.66 13.72 -15.88
N LEU A 51 22.86 13.28 -14.62
CA LEU A 51 22.07 13.71 -13.48
C LEU A 51 22.25 15.20 -13.19
N ASP A 52 23.49 15.72 -13.22
CA ASP A 52 23.75 17.16 -13.05
C ASP A 52 23.14 17.99 -14.19
N GLU A 53 23.16 17.49 -15.42
CA GLU A 53 22.64 18.23 -16.59
C GLU A 53 21.10 18.25 -16.66
N HIS A 54 20.42 17.18 -16.23
CA HIS A 54 18.97 17.00 -16.44
C HIS A 54 18.15 17.05 -15.15
N HIS A 55 18.76 16.74 -14.00
CA HIS A 55 18.11 16.47 -12.73
C HIS A 55 18.93 17.00 -11.52
N ALA A 56 19.62 18.14 -11.68
CA ALA A 56 20.44 18.73 -10.62
C ALA A 56 19.70 18.93 -9.28
N GLY A 57 18.38 19.15 -9.33
CA GLY A 57 17.53 19.29 -8.14
C GLY A 57 17.44 18.00 -7.30
N ASP A 58 17.62 16.84 -7.93
CA ASP A 58 17.47 15.53 -7.31
C ASP A 58 18.80 14.97 -6.77
N LEU A 59 19.95 15.56 -7.16
CA LEU A 59 21.28 15.06 -6.77
C LEU A 59 21.46 14.96 -5.25
N SER A 60 20.97 15.94 -4.50
CA SER A 60 21.06 15.92 -3.03
C SER A 60 20.24 14.80 -2.39
N GLN A 61 19.12 14.43 -3.03
CA GLN A 61 18.26 13.34 -2.59
C GLN A 61 18.94 11.99 -2.87
N ILE A 62 19.44 11.78 -4.09
CA ILE A 62 20.17 10.58 -4.51
C ILE A 62 21.38 10.34 -3.59
N GLN A 63 22.19 11.38 -3.34
CA GLN A 63 23.32 11.29 -2.41
C GLN A 63 22.88 10.86 -1.01
N ASN A 64 21.74 11.37 -0.54
CA ASN A 64 21.19 11.01 0.76
C ASN A 64 20.69 9.56 0.78
N TYR A 65 19.95 9.09 -0.22
CA TYR A 65 19.41 7.72 -0.25
C TYR A 65 20.48 6.66 -0.50
N SER A 66 21.47 6.94 -1.33
CA SER A 66 22.70 6.13 -1.43
C SER A 66 23.39 5.95 -0.06
N ARG A 67 23.46 7.04 0.73
CA ARG A 67 23.99 6.98 2.09
C ARG A 67 23.09 6.15 3.01
N LEU A 68 21.78 6.38 3.01
CA LEU A 68 20.83 5.62 3.85
C LEU A 68 20.82 4.12 3.52
N THR A 69 20.93 3.76 2.24
CA THR A 69 21.06 2.37 1.78
C THR A 69 22.25 1.68 2.43
N THR A 70 23.36 2.40 2.61
CA THR A 70 24.57 1.85 3.24
C THR A 70 24.48 1.88 4.77
N GLU A 71 23.99 2.97 5.35
CA GLU A 71 24.13 3.24 6.79
C GLU A 71 22.96 2.70 7.64
N THR A 72 21.72 2.77 7.15
CA THR A 72 20.53 2.51 7.97
C THR A 72 19.64 1.39 7.45
N MET A 73 19.57 1.17 6.14
CA MET A 73 18.73 0.12 5.55
C MET A 73 19.07 -1.29 6.07
N PRO A 74 20.34 -1.70 6.25
CA PRO A 74 20.65 -3.01 6.85
C PRO A 74 20.11 -3.14 8.28
N GLY A 75 20.15 -2.07 9.07
CA GLY A 75 19.60 -2.03 10.43
C GLY A 75 18.08 -2.15 10.45
N LEU A 76 17.39 -1.51 9.49
CA LEU A 76 15.94 -1.68 9.30
C LEU A 76 15.59 -3.14 8.99
N PHE A 77 16.25 -3.76 8.02
CA PHE A 77 15.97 -5.15 7.65
C PHE A 77 16.33 -6.14 8.77
N ALA A 78 17.36 -5.86 9.57
CA ALA A 78 17.65 -6.63 10.78
C ALA A 78 16.48 -6.57 11.79
N ALA A 79 15.90 -5.39 12.01
CA ALA A 79 14.74 -5.22 12.89
C ALA A 79 13.48 -5.92 12.35
N VAL A 80 13.23 -5.81 11.04
CA VAL A 80 12.14 -6.55 10.36
C VAL A 80 12.32 -8.05 10.52
N LYS A 81 13.53 -8.58 10.30
CA LYS A 81 13.84 -10.01 10.49
C LYS A 81 13.62 -10.47 11.93
N GLN A 82 14.05 -9.66 12.91
CA GLN A 82 13.79 -9.93 14.32
C GLN A 82 12.29 -9.94 14.62
N ARG A 83 11.52 -9.01 14.04
CA ARG A 83 10.06 -8.98 14.18
C ARG A 83 9.40 -10.22 13.60
N ILE A 84 9.81 -10.65 12.40
CA ILE A 84 9.30 -11.86 11.77
C ILE A 84 9.58 -13.09 12.65
N ALA A 85 10.81 -13.21 13.16
CA ALA A 85 11.19 -14.31 14.05
C ALA A 85 10.37 -14.32 15.35
N ALA A 86 10.16 -13.14 15.97
CA ALA A 86 9.41 -13.02 17.21
C ALA A 86 7.92 -13.37 17.06
N LEU A 87 7.35 -13.16 15.87
CA LEU A 87 5.93 -13.42 15.60
C LEU A 87 5.66 -14.79 14.97
N LYS A 88 6.71 -15.56 14.64
CA LYS A 88 6.61 -16.84 13.91
C LYS A 88 5.68 -17.86 14.57
N ASP A 89 5.71 -17.94 15.90
CA ASP A 89 4.90 -18.89 16.68
C ASP A 89 3.69 -18.20 17.35
N SER A 90 3.35 -16.97 16.93
CA SER A 90 2.19 -16.24 17.45
C SER A 90 0.87 -16.77 16.85
N ALA A 91 -0.27 -16.30 17.37
CA ALA A 91 -1.58 -16.64 16.84
C ALA A 91 -1.83 -16.11 15.40
N ALA A 92 -1.05 -15.12 14.97
CA ALA A 92 -1.14 -14.49 13.65
C ALA A 92 0.27 -14.30 13.06
N PRO A 93 0.93 -15.39 12.63
CA PRO A 93 2.31 -15.32 12.16
C PRO A 93 2.43 -14.51 10.85
N PRO A 94 3.58 -13.85 10.60
CA PRO A 94 3.79 -13.10 9.37
C PRO A 94 3.80 -14.03 8.16
N ALA A 95 2.92 -13.78 7.20
CA ALA A 95 2.81 -14.54 5.97
C ALA A 95 3.76 -14.02 4.87
N PHE A 96 4.04 -12.72 4.87
CA PHE A 96 4.88 -12.03 3.89
C PHE A 96 5.34 -10.65 4.40
N VAL A 97 6.27 -10.03 3.67
CA VAL A 97 6.55 -8.60 3.72
C VAL A 97 5.92 -7.95 2.49
N LEU A 98 5.23 -6.83 2.68
CA LEU A 98 4.62 -6.01 1.64
C LEU A 98 5.32 -4.66 1.57
N GLN A 99 5.89 -4.34 0.41
CA GLN A 99 6.51 -3.05 0.11
C GLN A 99 5.58 -2.24 -0.83
N VAL A 100 5.28 -0.99 -0.48
CA VAL A 100 4.22 -0.21 -1.17
C VAL A 100 4.73 0.80 -2.22
N GLY A 101 5.72 0.40 -3.00
CA GLY A 101 6.29 1.17 -4.12
C GLY A 101 7.48 2.04 -3.73
N ASP A 102 8.26 2.44 -4.73
CA ASP A 102 9.56 3.10 -4.58
C ASP A 102 10.53 2.18 -3.84
N LEU A 103 10.72 0.98 -4.41
CA LEU A 103 11.73 0.04 -3.96
C LEU A 103 13.14 0.59 -4.27
N VAL A 104 13.32 1.22 -5.42
CA VAL A 104 14.56 1.86 -5.88
C VAL A 104 14.38 3.36 -6.09
N GLU A 105 15.48 4.12 -6.13
CA GLU A 105 15.45 5.58 -6.37
C GLU A 105 15.27 5.97 -7.86
N GLY A 106 15.59 5.09 -8.81
CA GLY A 106 15.51 5.41 -10.24
C GLY A 106 16.55 6.43 -10.69
N LEU A 107 16.22 7.26 -11.69
CA LEU A 107 17.06 8.36 -12.20
C LEU A 107 18.53 7.97 -12.50
N CYS A 108 18.73 6.76 -13.02
CA CYS A 108 20.06 6.19 -13.24
C CYS A 108 20.80 6.77 -14.47
N GLY A 109 20.08 7.42 -15.39
CA GLY A 109 20.62 8.03 -16.62
C GLY A 109 20.83 7.08 -17.80
N SER A 110 20.54 5.78 -17.63
CA SER A 110 20.44 4.82 -18.74
C SER A 110 19.69 3.55 -18.34
N ALA A 111 19.25 2.78 -19.35
CA ALA A 111 18.62 1.48 -19.15
C ALA A 111 19.57 0.47 -18.46
N GLU A 112 20.85 0.44 -18.84
CA GLU A 112 21.84 -0.48 -18.26
C GLU A 112 22.04 -0.22 -16.76
N LEU A 113 22.16 1.06 -16.39
CA LEU A 113 22.30 1.47 -15.01
C LEU A 113 21.01 1.25 -14.20
N SER A 114 19.83 1.46 -14.80
CA SER A 114 18.53 1.15 -14.17
C SER A 114 18.37 -0.35 -13.91
N VAL A 115 18.76 -1.20 -14.88
CA VAL A 115 18.79 -2.67 -14.70
C VAL A 115 19.74 -3.05 -13.57
N ARG A 116 20.90 -2.38 -13.48
CA ARG A 116 21.86 -2.61 -12.40
C ARG A 116 21.27 -2.27 -11.02
N GLN A 117 20.69 -1.08 -10.83
CA GLN A 117 20.06 -0.68 -9.58
C GLN A 117 18.98 -1.69 -9.15
N ASN A 118 18.10 -2.07 -10.08
CA ASN A 118 17.06 -3.07 -9.82
C ASN A 118 17.63 -4.42 -9.40
N ARG A 119 18.65 -4.93 -10.10
CA ARG A 119 19.27 -6.24 -9.76
C ARG A 119 19.97 -6.19 -8.40
N GLU A 120 20.68 -5.11 -8.09
CA GLU A 120 21.37 -4.97 -6.82
C GLU A 120 20.39 -4.77 -5.64
N ALA A 121 19.26 -4.07 -5.85
CA ALA A 121 18.17 -3.97 -4.87
C ALA A 121 17.58 -5.36 -4.54
N LEU A 122 17.28 -6.17 -5.56
CA LEU A 122 16.78 -7.53 -5.36
C LEU A 122 17.82 -8.43 -4.70
N ALA A 123 19.10 -8.30 -5.07
CA ALA A 123 20.18 -9.03 -4.42
C ALA A 123 20.29 -8.65 -2.93
N PHE A 124 20.17 -7.37 -2.60
CA PHE A 124 20.12 -6.90 -1.21
C PHE A 124 18.97 -7.55 -0.44
N VAL A 125 17.74 -7.50 -0.97
CA VAL A 125 16.55 -8.12 -0.34
C VAL A 125 16.76 -9.62 -0.14
N ALA A 126 17.24 -10.34 -1.16
CA ALA A 126 17.49 -11.78 -1.09
C ALA A 126 18.52 -12.14 0.00
N GLN A 127 19.59 -11.34 0.13
CA GLN A 127 20.62 -11.54 1.15
C GLN A 127 20.10 -11.41 2.58
N GLN A 128 19.01 -10.67 2.81
CA GLN A 128 18.44 -10.52 4.15
C GLN A 128 17.83 -11.82 4.69
N GLN A 129 17.44 -12.74 3.80
CA GLN A 129 16.85 -14.04 4.17
C GLN A 129 15.72 -13.88 5.19
N LEU A 130 14.69 -13.11 4.82
CA LEU A 130 13.57 -12.76 5.71
C LEU A 130 12.75 -13.97 6.18
N GLY A 131 12.83 -15.10 5.46
CA GLY A 131 12.11 -16.33 5.79
C GLY A 131 10.64 -16.34 5.38
N VAL A 132 10.16 -15.24 4.81
CA VAL A 132 8.82 -15.07 4.21
C VAL A 132 8.95 -14.36 2.86
N PRO A 133 7.97 -14.48 1.94
CA PRO A 133 8.01 -13.79 0.65
C PRO A 133 8.04 -12.26 0.79
N PHE A 134 8.64 -11.58 -0.18
CA PHE A 134 8.72 -10.13 -0.29
C PHE A 134 7.90 -9.64 -1.50
N VAL A 135 6.64 -9.29 -1.27
CA VAL A 135 5.73 -8.80 -2.31
C VAL A 135 5.73 -7.28 -2.35
N PHE A 136 5.49 -6.68 -3.51
CA PHE A 136 5.50 -5.23 -3.64
C PHE A 136 4.61 -4.72 -4.77
N THR A 137 4.27 -3.43 -4.71
CA THR A 137 3.65 -2.69 -5.83
C THR A 137 4.67 -1.75 -6.46
N LYS A 138 4.38 -1.28 -7.68
CA LYS A 138 5.20 -0.28 -8.38
C LYS A 138 4.98 1.12 -7.79
N GLY A 139 6.07 1.85 -7.51
CA GLY A 139 6.09 3.29 -7.25
C GLY A 139 6.63 4.09 -8.43
N ASN A 140 6.72 5.41 -8.30
CA ASN A 140 7.14 6.27 -9.41
C ASN A 140 8.63 6.18 -9.65
N HIS A 141 9.44 6.12 -8.59
CA HIS A 141 10.90 6.03 -8.72
C HIS A 141 11.33 4.71 -9.37
N ASP A 142 10.54 3.64 -9.19
CA ASP A 142 10.77 2.35 -9.85
C ASP A 142 10.70 2.41 -11.39
N VAL A 143 10.14 3.49 -11.97
CA VAL A 143 9.99 3.68 -13.42
C VAL A 143 10.39 5.09 -13.89
N THR A 144 11.07 5.87 -13.06
CA THR A 144 11.50 7.24 -13.39
C THR A 144 12.94 7.25 -13.93
N GLY A 145 13.15 7.90 -15.08
CA GLY A 145 14.46 8.06 -15.72
C GLY A 145 14.61 7.25 -17.00
N ASP A 146 15.67 7.53 -17.75
CA ASP A 146 15.92 6.94 -19.06
C ASP A 146 16.10 5.41 -18.96
N GLY A 147 15.19 4.66 -19.59
CA GLY A 147 15.20 3.20 -19.60
C GLY A 147 14.65 2.51 -18.34
N ALA A 148 14.09 3.27 -17.39
CA ALA A 148 13.62 2.72 -16.13
C ALA A 148 12.37 1.83 -16.28
N VAL A 149 11.47 2.14 -17.22
CA VAL A 149 10.27 1.32 -17.48
C VAL A 149 10.67 -0.06 -18.01
N GLU A 150 11.59 -0.10 -18.98
CA GLU A 150 12.11 -1.34 -19.54
C GLU A 150 12.88 -2.14 -18.48
N ALA A 151 13.67 -1.47 -17.64
CA ALA A 151 14.40 -2.11 -16.55
C ALA A 151 13.47 -2.69 -15.46
N PHE A 152 12.37 -1.99 -15.13
CA PHE A 152 11.34 -2.51 -14.22
C PHE A 152 10.76 -3.80 -14.77
N ASP A 153 10.39 -3.76 -16.04
CA ASP A 153 9.76 -4.87 -16.75
C ASP A 153 10.70 -6.08 -16.90
N GLU A 154 11.98 -5.85 -17.11
CA GLU A 154 12.99 -6.90 -17.22
C GLU A 154 13.31 -7.55 -15.86
N VAL A 155 13.41 -6.75 -14.80
CA VAL A 155 13.99 -7.20 -13.52
C VAL A 155 12.97 -7.30 -12.39
N LEU A 156 12.27 -6.21 -12.08
CA LEU A 156 11.40 -6.13 -10.91
C LEU A 156 10.10 -6.90 -11.12
N ARG A 157 9.48 -6.79 -12.31
CA ARG A 157 8.21 -7.46 -12.61
C ARG A 157 8.29 -9.00 -12.49
N PRO A 158 9.30 -9.70 -13.05
CA PRO A 158 9.41 -11.15 -12.86
C PRO A 158 9.63 -11.56 -11.40
N PHE A 159 10.38 -10.75 -10.64
CA PHE A 159 10.58 -11.01 -9.21
C PHE A 159 9.27 -10.83 -8.42
N MET A 160 8.53 -9.75 -8.66
CA MET A 160 7.20 -9.53 -8.09
C MET A 160 6.26 -10.71 -8.37
N GLU A 161 6.25 -11.18 -9.62
CA GLU A 161 5.47 -12.34 -10.05
C GLU A 161 5.84 -13.61 -9.26
N GLN A 162 7.14 -13.84 -9.07
CA GLN A 162 7.67 -14.96 -8.30
C GLN A 162 7.27 -14.87 -6.81
N GLU A 163 7.43 -13.72 -6.18
CA GLU A 163 7.14 -13.54 -4.75
C GLU A 163 5.64 -13.62 -4.47
N THR A 164 4.80 -13.04 -5.31
CA THR A 164 3.33 -13.16 -5.19
C THR A 164 2.87 -14.62 -5.28
N HIS A 165 3.44 -15.41 -6.19
CA HIS A 165 3.10 -16.83 -6.31
C HIS A 165 3.55 -17.67 -5.10
N LYS A 166 4.57 -17.24 -4.35
CA LYS A 166 4.94 -17.91 -3.09
C LYS A 166 3.87 -17.75 -2.01
N VAL A 167 3.04 -16.71 -2.10
CA VAL A 167 1.92 -16.45 -1.18
C VAL A 167 0.62 -17.05 -1.71
N ASP A 168 0.31 -16.82 -2.99
CA ASP A 168 -0.91 -17.28 -3.66
C ASP A 168 -0.56 -18.00 -4.97
N THR A 169 -0.54 -19.34 -4.93
CA THR A 169 -0.23 -20.18 -6.11
C THR A 169 -1.30 -20.08 -7.20
N ALA A 170 -2.49 -19.56 -6.90
CA ALA A 170 -3.56 -19.36 -7.86
C ALA A 170 -3.54 -17.96 -8.51
N ALA A 171 -2.63 -17.06 -8.07
CA ALA A 171 -2.50 -15.74 -8.65
C ALA A 171 -2.12 -15.84 -10.13
N ALA A 172 -3.00 -15.32 -11.01
CA ALA A 172 -2.77 -15.23 -12.44
C ALA A 172 -1.85 -14.04 -12.76
N ARG A 173 -0.99 -14.22 -13.76
CA ARG A 173 0.22 -13.42 -13.99
C ARG A 173 0.21 -12.77 -15.37
N THR A 174 0.57 -11.48 -15.46
CA THR A 174 1.36 -10.87 -16.57
C THR A 174 1.68 -9.38 -16.36
N GLN A 175 1.06 -8.67 -15.40
CA GLN A 175 1.14 -7.21 -15.29
C GLN A 175 1.47 -6.70 -13.88
N ALA A 176 1.86 -5.43 -13.78
CA ALA A 176 2.10 -4.77 -12.50
C ALA A 176 0.82 -4.65 -11.66
N SER A 177 -0.32 -4.40 -12.32
CA SER A 177 -1.63 -4.55 -11.69
C SER A 177 -2.02 -6.03 -11.58
N HIS A 178 -2.16 -6.55 -10.37
CA HIS A 178 -2.47 -7.96 -10.13
C HIS A 178 -3.15 -8.21 -8.77
N THR A 179 -3.68 -9.41 -8.56
CA THR A 179 -4.28 -9.80 -7.28
C THR A 179 -3.52 -10.92 -6.59
N MET A 180 -3.62 -10.94 -5.26
CA MET A 180 -3.12 -12.01 -4.40
C MET A 180 -4.13 -12.26 -3.29
N THR A 181 -4.27 -13.50 -2.84
CA THR A 181 -5.12 -13.88 -1.72
C THR A 181 -4.27 -14.42 -0.58
N CYS A 182 -4.61 -14.06 0.65
CA CYS A 182 -4.04 -14.69 1.85
C CYS A 182 -5.13 -14.79 2.92
N GLY A 183 -5.43 -16.01 3.36
CA GLY A 183 -6.53 -16.25 4.30
C GLY A 183 -7.87 -15.75 3.76
N GLU A 184 -8.56 -14.91 4.54
CA GLU A 184 -9.85 -14.29 4.16
C GLU A 184 -9.70 -12.92 3.47
N ALA A 185 -8.47 -12.54 3.09
CA ALA A 185 -8.15 -11.25 2.49
C ALA A 185 -7.74 -11.36 1.02
N GLN A 186 -8.23 -10.43 0.21
CA GLN A 186 -7.75 -10.18 -1.14
C GLN A 186 -6.95 -8.88 -1.17
N PHE A 187 -5.80 -8.92 -1.84
CA PHE A 187 -4.89 -7.79 -2.07
C PHE A 187 -4.93 -7.46 -3.57
N ALA A 188 -5.31 -6.24 -3.91
CA ALA A 188 -5.27 -5.72 -5.27
C ALA A 188 -4.11 -4.73 -5.39
N PHE A 189 -3.05 -5.13 -6.10
CA PHE A 189 -1.90 -4.29 -6.39
C PHE A 189 -2.25 -3.40 -7.58
N PHE A 190 -2.33 -2.10 -7.37
CA PHE A 190 -2.74 -1.13 -8.37
C PHE A 190 -1.52 -0.45 -8.97
N ASP A 191 -1.35 -0.52 -10.29
CA ASP A 191 -0.31 0.24 -10.99
C ASP A 191 -0.81 1.66 -11.24
N ALA A 192 -0.36 2.62 -10.43
CA ALA A 192 -0.73 4.03 -10.57
C ALA A 192 -0.24 4.69 -11.87
N TYR A 193 0.60 4.01 -12.62
CA TYR A 193 1.26 4.51 -13.84
C TYR A 193 0.71 3.84 -15.11
N ASP A 194 -0.20 2.88 -14.96
CA ASP A 194 -0.98 2.31 -16.05
C ASP A 194 -2.40 2.92 -16.08
N LYS A 195 -2.79 3.43 -17.26
CA LYS A 195 -4.09 4.08 -17.47
C LYS A 195 -5.27 3.10 -17.38
N THR A 196 -5.02 1.81 -17.53
CA THR A 196 -6.04 0.75 -17.49
C THR A 196 -6.31 0.22 -16.08
N SER A 197 -5.48 0.56 -15.09
CA SER A 197 -5.57 0.05 -13.72
C SER A 197 -6.91 0.32 -13.04
N LEU A 198 -7.57 1.45 -13.32
CA LEU A 198 -8.87 1.76 -12.71
C LEU A 198 -9.99 0.85 -13.23
N GLU A 199 -9.99 0.54 -14.52
CA GLU A 199 -10.95 -0.39 -15.12
C GLU A 199 -10.69 -1.82 -14.63
N TRP A 200 -9.40 -2.20 -14.53
CA TRP A 200 -8.99 -3.45 -13.93
C TRP A 200 -9.46 -3.59 -12.47
N LEU A 201 -9.26 -2.57 -11.64
CA LEU A 201 -9.65 -2.60 -10.23
C LEU A 201 -11.17 -2.72 -10.07
N GLU A 202 -11.95 -2.04 -10.92
CA GLU A 202 -13.41 -2.18 -10.96
C GLU A 202 -13.83 -3.62 -11.26
N ALA A 203 -13.18 -4.27 -12.24
CA ALA A 203 -13.45 -5.66 -12.57
C ALA A 203 -13.07 -6.63 -11.45
N VAL A 204 -11.97 -6.37 -10.73
CA VAL A 204 -11.57 -7.13 -9.52
C VAL A 204 -12.62 -6.98 -8.43
N ALA A 205 -13.00 -5.75 -8.10
CA ALA A 205 -13.96 -5.44 -7.05
C ALA A 205 -15.35 -6.06 -7.34
N ALA A 206 -15.79 -6.08 -8.59
CA ALA A 206 -17.06 -6.67 -9.00
C ALA A 206 -17.15 -8.19 -8.78
N ARG A 207 -16.01 -8.89 -8.68
CA ARG A 207 -15.92 -10.35 -8.51
C ARG A 207 -15.45 -10.76 -7.12
N ARG A 208 -15.17 -9.79 -6.25
CA ARG A 208 -14.63 -10.03 -4.92
C ARG A 208 -15.61 -10.85 -4.08
N THR A 209 -15.08 -11.91 -3.47
CA THR A 209 -15.76 -12.71 -2.45
C THR A 209 -15.02 -12.70 -1.11
N ALA A 210 -13.80 -12.17 -1.07
CA ALA A 210 -12.99 -12.10 0.14
C ALA A 210 -13.59 -11.13 1.17
N ARG A 211 -13.46 -11.47 2.45
CA ARG A 211 -13.96 -10.64 3.54
C ARG A 211 -13.23 -9.30 3.58
N HIS A 212 -11.91 -9.33 3.52
CA HIS A 212 -11.08 -8.12 3.57
C HIS A 212 -10.60 -7.78 2.17
N PHE A 213 -10.57 -6.48 1.86
CA PHE A 213 -10.06 -5.97 0.60
C PHE A 213 -8.99 -4.92 0.85
N PHE A 214 -7.75 -5.30 0.56
CA PHE A 214 -6.62 -4.39 0.57
C PHE A 214 -6.38 -3.88 -0.85
N VAL A 215 -6.18 -2.58 -1.01
CA VAL A 215 -5.82 -1.97 -2.29
C VAL A 215 -4.47 -1.29 -2.11
N ILE A 216 -3.45 -1.81 -2.80
CA ILE A 216 -2.06 -1.36 -2.62
C ILE A 216 -1.78 -0.34 -3.72
N ILE A 217 -1.69 0.94 -3.34
CA ILE A 217 -1.48 2.07 -4.25
C ILE A 217 -0.35 2.90 -3.68
N HIS A 218 0.73 3.08 -4.44
CA HIS A 218 1.88 3.83 -3.99
C HIS A 218 1.54 5.30 -3.62
N PRO A 219 1.03 6.15 -4.55
CA PRO A 219 0.63 7.51 -4.20
C PRO A 219 -0.63 7.52 -3.32
N PRO A 220 -0.80 8.52 -2.44
CA PRO A 220 -2.03 8.66 -1.65
C PRO A 220 -3.26 8.77 -2.54
N VAL A 221 -4.39 8.22 -2.11
CA VAL A 221 -5.70 8.51 -2.74
C VAL A 221 -6.43 9.66 -2.03
N VAL A 222 -6.19 9.81 -0.73
CA VAL A 222 -6.61 10.95 0.10
C VAL A 222 -5.36 11.75 0.52
N PRO A 223 -5.37 13.08 0.35
CA PRO A 223 -4.23 13.92 0.71
C PRO A 223 -3.90 13.88 2.21
N TYR A 224 -2.62 13.99 2.52
CA TYR A 224 -2.10 14.22 3.87
C TYR A 224 -0.76 14.98 3.79
N GLY A 225 -0.37 15.62 4.89
CA GLY A 225 0.87 16.39 4.98
C GLY A 225 0.90 17.65 4.10
N ALA A 226 2.09 18.18 3.84
CA ALA A 226 2.21 19.43 3.09
C ALA A 226 1.92 19.25 1.59
N ARG A 227 2.12 18.06 1.02
CA ARG A 227 2.06 17.79 -0.43
C ARG A 227 0.65 17.38 -0.91
N ALA A 228 -0.37 18.12 -0.46
CA ALA A 228 -1.78 17.77 -0.66
C ALA A 228 -2.21 17.61 -2.13
N SER A 229 -1.46 18.11 -3.11
CA SER A 229 -1.77 17.94 -4.52
C SER A 229 -1.13 16.71 -5.17
N TRP A 230 -0.40 15.88 -4.41
CA TRP A 230 0.33 14.70 -4.91
C TRP A 230 -0.48 13.40 -4.82
N HIS A 231 -1.77 13.49 -4.50
CA HIS A 231 -2.64 12.32 -4.50
C HIS A 231 -2.97 11.86 -5.93
N LEU A 232 -3.29 10.57 -6.06
CA LEU A 232 -3.70 9.97 -7.31
C LEU A 232 -4.89 10.73 -7.91
N TYR A 233 -4.77 11.02 -9.21
CA TYR A 233 -5.77 11.76 -10.00
C TYR A 233 -6.08 13.18 -9.48
N ALA A 234 -5.07 13.89 -8.94
CA ALA A 234 -5.23 15.29 -8.48
C ALA A 234 -5.51 16.31 -9.59
N GLY A 235 -5.07 16.04 -10.82
CA GLY A 235 -5.26 16.97 -11.93
C GLY A 235 -6.73 17.13 -12.33
N GLU A 236 -7.14 18.34 -12.70
CA GLU A 236 -8.53 18.66 -13.08
C GLU A 236 -9.07 17.75 -14.19
N LYS A 237 -8.22 17.38 -15.15
CA LYS A 237 -8.57 16.47 -16.26
C LYS A 237 -8.88 15.03 -15.81
N LEU A 238 -8.50 14.66 -14.59
CA LEU A 238 -8.64 13.32 -14.02
C LEU A 238 -9.71 13.24 -12.92
N LYS A 239 -10.52 14.30 -12.77
CA LYS A 239 -11.54 14.39 -11.72
C LYS A 239 -12.56 13.25 -11.77
N ALA A 240 -12.99 12.83 -12.97
CA ALA A 240 -13.92 11.71 -13.12
C ALA A 240 -13.29 10.38 -12.65
N GLN A 241 -12.01 10.15 -12.96
CA GLN A 241 -11.25 9.00 -12.49
C GLN A 241 -11.08 9.03 -10.97
N ARG A 242 -10.81 10.21 -10.40
CA ARG A 242 -10.74 10.43 -8.95
C ARG A 242 -12.05 10.06 -8.26
N GLU A 243 -13.16 10.60 -8.74
CA GLU A 243 -14.50 10.34 -8.17
C GLU A 243 -14.83 8.84 -8.23
N LYS A 244 -14.61 8.21 -9.40
CA LYS A 244 -14.83 6.77 -9.59
C LYS A 244 -13.97 5.92 -8.65
N LEU A 245 -12.68 6.24 -8.51
CA LEU A 245 -11.79 5.51 -7.61
C LEU A 245 -12.26 5.62 -6.15
N LEU A 246 -12.53 6.83 -5.67
CA LEU A 246 -12.94 7.06 -4.29
C LEU A 246 -14.28 6.37 -3.99
N GLU A 247 -15.24 6.43 -4.90
CA GLU A 247 -16.53 5.74 -4.79
C GLU A 247 -16.36 4.22 -4.74
N LEU A 248 -15.51 3.66 -5.61
CA LEU A 248 -15.20 2.23 -5.62
C LEU A 248 -14.58 1.77 -4.29
N LEU A 249 -13.57 2.50 -3.80
CA LEU A 249 -12.90 2.18 -2.54
C LEU A 249 -13.87 2.20 -1.37
N GLY A 250 -14.72 3.23 -1.29
CA GLY A 250 -15.76 3.35 -0.27
C GLY A 250 -16.75 2.19 -0.32
N ARG A 251 -17.36 1.92 -1.48
CA ARG A 251 -18.31 0.80 -1.66
C ARG A 251 -17.74 -0.57 -1.29
N GLN A 252 -16.43 -0.74 -1.45
CA GLN A 252 -15.75 -2.00 -1.15
C GLN A 252 -15.26 -2.08 0.29
N GLU A 253 -15.42 -1.02 1.10
CA GLU A 253 -14.90 -0.95 2.46
C GLU A 253 -13.39 -1.25 2.49
N ALA A 254 -12.68 -0.67 1.52
CA ALA A 254 -11.29 -0.99 1.23
C ALA A 254 -10.33 -0.48 2.31
N MET A 255 -9.24 -1.21 2.49
CA MET A 255 -8.06 -0.78 3.25
C MET A 255 -6.95 -0.43 2.27
N VAL A 256 -6.72 0.86 2.05
CA VAL A 256 -5.70 1.34 1.12
C VAL A 256 -4.35 1.42 1.82
N LEU A 257 -3.33 0.78 1.27
CA LEU A 257 -1.96 0.82 1.80
C LEU A 257 -1.04 1.49 0.77
N GLY A 258 -0.25 2.47 1.19
CA GLY A 258 0.60 3.28 0.30
C GLY A 258 1.78 3.96 1.00
N GLY A 259 2.47 4.85 0.29
CA GLY A 259 3.67 5.55 0.75
C GLY A 259 3.78 6.93 0.11
N HIS A 260 4.84 7.14 -0.68
CA HIS A 260 5.13 8.25 -1.57
C HIS A 260 5.55 9.57 -0.90
N LEU A 261 4.92 9.96 0.21
CA LEU A 261 5.20 11.27 0.84
C LEU A 261 6.29 11.21 1.91
N HIS A 262 6.84 10.02 2.18
CA HIS A 262 7.92 9.79 3.14
C HIS A 262 7.55 10.20 4.57
N LYS A 263 6.30 9.90 4.95
CA LYS A 263 5.70 10.17 6.26
C LYS A 263 4.78 9.02 6.65
N TYR A 264 4.40 9.00 7.92
CA TYR A 264 3.28 8.20 8.39
C TYR A 264 1.99 9.00 8.28
N SER A 265 0.93 8.37 7.80
CA SER A 265 -0.43 8.87 7.97
C SER A 265 -1.44 7.74 8.00
N ALA A 266 -2.48 7.87 8.84
CA ALA A 266 -3.64 7.01 8.79
C ALA A 266 -4.90 7.86 8.77
N LEU A 267 -5.87 7.51 7.93
CA LEU A 267 -7.14 8.23 7.87
C LEU A 267 -8.30 7.33 7.45
N THR A 268 -9.51 7.79 7.74
CA THR A 268 -10.77 7.19 7.25
C THR A 268 -11.55 8.24 6.47
N ARG A 269 -12.11 7.84 5.33
CA ARG A 269 -12.87 8.72 4.44
C ARG A 269 -14.17 8.09 3.99
N MET A 270 -15.26 8.86 4.05
CA MET A 270 -16.56 8.50 3.50
C MET A 270 -16.57 8.61 1.96
N ALA A 271 -17.07 7.59 1.28
CA ALA A 271 -17.40 7.61 -0.15
C ALA A 271 -18.32 6.45 -0.54
N GLY A 272 -19.08 6.61 -1.63
CA GLY A 272 -19.86 5.51 -2.19
C GLY A 272 -20.90 4.90 -1.23
N GLY A 273 -21.33 5.66 -0.22
CA GLY A 273 -22.28 5.21 0.83
C GLY A 273 -21.62 4.55 2.05
N HIS A 274 -20.32 4.30 2.01
CA HIS A 274 -19.55 3.60 3.05
C HIS A 274 -18.25 4.37 3.38
N SER A 275 -17.33 3.74 4.11
CA SER A 275 -15.99 4.29 4.39
C SER A 275 -14.91 3.42 3.78
N PHE A 276 -13.73 4.00 3.56
CA PHE A 276 -12.49 3.25 3.37
C PHE A 276 -11.39 3.88 4.23
N THR A 277 -10.35 3.11 4.56
CA THR A 277 -9.17 3.60 5.27
C THR A 277 -7.98 3.75 4.34
N GLN A 278 -7.07 4.65 4.68
CA GLN A 278 -5.76 4.78 4.05
C GLN A 278 -4.70 4.75 5.13
N LEU A 279 -3.72 3.86 5.00
CA LEU A 279 -2.51 3.82 5.82
C LEU A 279 -1.30 4.05 4.91
N ALA A 280 -0.56 5.12 5.17
CA ALA A 280 0.70 5.42 4.53
C ALA A 280 1.87 5.18 5.50
N VAL A 281 2.89 4.47 5.04
CA VAL A 281 4.12 4.21 5.80
C VAL A 281 5.32 4.52 4.91
N SER A 282 6.35 5.12 5.51
CA SER A 282 7.66 5.29 4.89
C SER A 282 8.70 4.46 5.62
N SER A 283 9.69 3.99 4.88
CA SER A 283 10.86 3.23 5.33
C SER A 283 12.17 3.92 4.97
N VAL A 284 12.12 5.20 4.59
CA VAL A 284 13.28 6.10 4.48
C VAL A 284 13.80 6.44 5.89
N VAL A 285 14.42 5.45 6.54
CA VAL A 285 14.89 5.58 7.92
C VAL A 285 16.20 6.37 7.95
N SER A 286 16.13 7.60 8.46
CA SER A 286 17.29 8.49 8.59
C SER A 286 18.19 8.16 9.79
N ALA A 287 17.62 7.51 10.81
CA ALA A 287 18.31 7.01 12.00
C ALA A 287 17.54 5.82 12.60
N LEU A 288 18.25 4.79 13.08
CA LEU A 288 17.59 3.58 13.61
C LEU A 288 16.70 3.87 14.84
N ASN A 289 17.10 4.83 15.68
CA ASN A 289 16.32 5.29 16.84
C ASN A 289 15.42 6.50 16.52
N GLN A 290 15.03 6.69 15.25
CA GLN A 290 14.19 7.79 14.82
C GLN A 290 12.91 7.86 15.67
N LYS A 291 12.60 9.07 16.13
CA LYS A 291 11.37 9.39 16.87
C LYS A 291 10.40 10.11 15.95
N PRO A 292 9.09 9.89 16.09
CA PRO A 292 8.09 10.67 15.38
C PRO A 292 8.23 12.16 15.68
N LYS A 293 8.08 12.98 14.64
CA LYS A 293 8.03 14.46 14.72
C LYS A 293 6.71 14.95 14.14
N ASP A 294 6.39 16.21 14.42
CA ASP A 294 5.21 16.90 13.87
C ASP A 294 3.94 16.05 13.95
N VAL A 295 3.75 15.44 15.13
CA VAL A 295 2.69 14.49 15.36
C VAL A 295 1.36 15.23 15.40
N LEU A 296 0.44 14.81 14.54
CA LEU A 296 -0.90 15.38 14.39
C LEU A 296 -1.93 14.28 14.62
N HIS A 297 -2.93 14.57 15.45
CA HIS A 297 -3.96 13.62 15.84
C HIS A 297 -5.36 14.23 15.77
N GLY A 298 -6.31 13.43 15.32
CA GLY A 298 -7.72 13.78 15.30
C GLY A 298 -8.11 14.80 14.22
N MET A 299 -9.42 14.97 14.09
CA MET A 299 -10.01 15.75 13.00
C MET A 299 -9.76 17.26 13.09
N ASP A 300 -9.39 17.77 14.26
CA ASP A 300 -8.97 19.16 14.43
C ASP A 300 -7.59 19.43 13.82
N SER A 301 -6.80 18.37 13.61
CA SER A 301 -5.50 18.45 12.96
C SER A 301 -5.56 18.20 11.44
N TYR A 302 -6.70 17.69 10.91
CA TYR A 302 -6.88 17.51 9.47
C TYR A 302 -7.35 18.81 8.81
N THR A 303 -6.48 19.81 8.75
CA THR A 303 -6.80 21.13 8.19
C THR A 303 -5.79 21.55 7.12
N GLY A 304 -6.07 22.68 6.47
CA GLY A 304 -5.12 23.31 5.55
C GLY A 304 -3.78 23.67 6.19
N ASP A 305 -3.67 23.72 7.52
CA ASP A 305 -2.41 24.03 8.20
C ASP A 305 -1.35 22.95 8.09
N GLN A 306 -1.71 21.74 7.64
CA GLN A 306 -0.74 20.73 7.22
C GLN A 306 0.21 21.24 6.12
N VAL A 307 -0.20 22.23 5.32
CA VAL A 307 0.68 22.91 4.36
C VAL A 307 1.92 23.53 5.04
N ASN A 308 1.82 23.91 6.32
CA ASN A 308 2.92 24.50 7.07
C ASN A 308 3.96 23.48 7.55
N LEU A 309 3.73 22.17 7.40
CA LEU A 309 4.69 21.13 7.76
C LEU A 309 5.94 21.19 6.86
N GLU A 310 5.77 21.57 5.59
CA GLU A 310 6.87 21.83 4.65
C GLU A 310 6.65 23.19 3.97
N PRO A 311 6.94 24.33 4.65
CA PRO A 311 6.57 25.66 4.17
C PRO A 311 7.31 26.07 2.89
N LYS A 312 8.45 25.43 2.60
CA LYS A 312 9.24 25.64 1.37
C LYS A 312 8.73 24.84 0.17
N HIS A 313 7.86 23.86 0.38
CA HIS A 313 7.32 23.05 -0.70
C HIS A 313 6.30 23.87 -1.49
N ALA A 314 6.59 24.14 -2.77
CA ALA A 314 5.71 24.81 -3.74
C ALA A 314 4.90 25.98 -3.12
N PRO A 315 5.56 27.07 -2.68
CA PRO A 315 4.91 28.16 -1.95
C PRO A 315 3.77 28.79 -2.75
N ASP A 316 3.92 28.88 -4.08
CA ASP A 316 2.92 29.48 -4.97
C ASP A 316 1.61 28.68 -5.06
N THR A 317 1.61 27.41 -4.65
CA THR A 317 0.40 26.55 -4.63
C THR A 317 -0.18 26.36 -3.23
N ALA A 318 0.33 27.07 -2.22
CA ALA A 318 -0.09 26.89 -0.82
C ALA A 318 -1.60 27.06 -0.62
N GLN A 319 -2.21 28.07 -1.23
CA GLN A 319 -3.66 28.28 -1.12
C GLN A 319 -4.47 27.14 -1.77
N ALA A 320 -4.10 26.73 -2.98
CA ALA A 320 -4.77 25.62 -3.66
C ALA A 320 -4.69 24.31 -2.83
N ARG A 321 -3.54 24.06 -2.18
CA ARG A 321 -3.39 22.90 -1.28
C ARG A 321 -4.25 23.02 -0.01
N ARG A 322 -4.45 24.23 0.53
CA ARG A 322 -5.40 24.47 1.64
C ARG A 322 -6.85 24.22 1.21
N ASP A 323 -7.20 24.62 -0.01
CA ASP A 323 -8.55 24.41 -0.56
C ASP A 323 -8.87 22.93 -0.75
N ILE A 324 -7.88 22.11 -1.14
CA ILE A 324 -7.99 20.64 -1.16
C ILE A 324 -8.39 20.11 0.22
N TYR A 325 -7.72 20.56 1.29
CA TYR A 325 -8.10 20.15 2.65
C TYR A 325 -9.48 20.63 3.06
N ALA A 326 -9.88 21.85 2.69
CA ALA A 326 -11.21 22.36 2.99
C ALA A 326 -12.32 21.51 2.33
N ALA A 327 -12.05 20.95 1.15
CA ALA A 327 -12.94 20.01 0.48
C ALA A 327 -12.97 18.64 1.18
N GLU A 328 -11.79 18.03 1.40
CA GLU A 328 -11.68 16.69 1.98
C GLU A 328 -12.14 16.63 3.45
N ARG A 329 -11.97 17.70 4.23
CA ARG A 329 -12.38 17.77 5.64
C ARG A 329 -13.87 17.51 5.87
N LYS A 330 -14.70 17.67 4.84
CA LYS A 330 -16.14 17.40 4.87
C LYS A 330 -16.47 15.90 4.90
N VAL A 331 -15.55 15.05 4.46
CA VAL A 331 -15.79 13.61 4.24
C VAL A 331 -14.77 12.71 4.95
N VAL A 332 -13.63 13.25 5.39
CA VAL A 332 -12.69 12.55 6.28
C VAL A 332 -13.24 12.53 7.70
N THR A 333 -13.15 11.38 8.36
CA THR A 333 -13.78 11.12 9.67
C THR A 333 -12.79 10.72 10.76
N ALA A 334 -11.58 10.29 10.40
CA ALA A 334 -10.47 10.04 11.31
C ALA A 334 -9.14 10.40 10.63
N PHE A 335 -8.16 10.87 11.41
CA PHE A 335 -6.86 11.29 10.90
C PHE A 335 -5.77 11.21 11.97
N ASP A 336 -4.63 10.67 11.56
CA ASP A 336 -3.34 10.70 12.26
C ASP A 336 -2.22 10.96 11.25
N TYR A 337 -1.18 11.64 11.69
CA TYR A 337 0.04 11.90 10.91
C TYR A 337 1.25 12.04 11.82
N ALA A 338 2.42 11.67 11.30
CA ALA A 338 3.69 12.04 11.87
C ALA A 338 4.78 12.06 10.80
N ASP A 339 5.73 12.98 10.95
CA ASP A 339 7.02 12.87 10.27
C ASP A 339 7.85 11.78 10.91
N THR A 340 7.66 10.56 10.40
CA THR A 340 8.40 9.38 10.79
C THR A 340 8.53 8.40 9.64
N ALA A 341 9.57 7.57 9.71
CA ALA A 341 9.78 6.39 8.89
C ALA A 341 10.00 5.17 9.80
N GLY A 342 9.91 3.98 9.24
CA GLY A 342 10.05 2.69 9.91
C GLY A 342 9.27 1.61 9.15
N TYR A 343 8.44 0.86 9.86
CA TYR A 343 7.61 -0.21 9.28
C TYR A 343 6.33 -0.40 10.09
N ALA A 344 5.36 -1.13 9.59
CA ALA A 344 4.21 -1.59 10.38
C ALA A 344 4.08 -3.11 10.40
N VAL A 345 3.45 -3.64 11.44
CA VAL A 345 2.94 -5.01 11.47
C VAL A 345 1.43 -4.93 11.32
N VAL A 346 0.89 -5.44 10.23
CA VAL A 346 -0.56 -5.50 9.99
C VAL A 346 -1.05 -6.89 10.34
N THR A 347 -2.02 -6.98 11.24
CA THR A 347 -2.61 -8.24 11.71
C THR A 347 -4.04 -8.34 11.23
N VAL A 348 -4.36 -9.45 10.57
CA VAL A 348 -5.71 -9.80 10.11
C VAL A 348 -6.23 -10.94 10.99
N ASN A 349 -7.28 -10.66 11.76
CA ASN A 349 -7.88 -11.62 12.69
C ASN A 349 -9.40 -11.49 12.67
N GLY A 350 -10.05 -12.33 11.86
CA GLY A 350 -11.51 -12.32 11.75
C GLY A 350 -12.01 -10.98 11.22
N ALA A 351 -12.84 -10.27 11.98
CA ALA A 351 -13.37 -8.96 11.55
C ALA A 351 -12.36 -7.81 11.69
N GLN A 352 -11.32 -8.03 12.47
CA GLN A 352 -10.42 -6.98 12.91
C GLN A 352 -9.15 -7.02 12.07
N VAL A 353 -8.83 -5.87 11.50
CA VAL A 353 -7.52 -5.60 10.91
C VAL A 353 -6.90 -4.45 11.67
N GLU A 354 -5.72 -4.68 12.23
CA GLU A 354 -4.99 -3.70 13.03
C GLU A 354 -3.58 -3.52 12.49
N ALA A 355 -3.06 -2.29 12.54
CA ALA A 355 -1.69 -1.96 12.19
C ALA A 355 -0.97 -1.42 13.43
N ALA A 356 0.15 -2.06 13.78
CA ALA A 356 1.09 -1.58 14.79
C ALA A 356 2.29 -0.95 14.07
N VAL A 357 2.45 0.36 14.16
CA VAL A 357 3.46 1.13 13.42
C VAL A 357 4.67 1.39 14.33
N HIS A 358 5.85 1.09 13.82
CA HIS A 358 7.13 1.18 14.53
C HIS A 358 7.98 2.28 13.90
N ALA A 359 8.47 3.22 14.72
CA ALA A 359 9.31 4.31 14.25
C ALA A 359 10.79 3.86 14.25
N GLY A 360 11.49 4.12 13.15
CA GLY A 360 12.84 3.62 12.91
C GLY A 360 12.87 2.08 13.01
N THR A 361 13.60 1.58 14.00
CA THR A 361 13.71 0.15 14.31
C THR A 361 13.21 -0.20 15.72
N GLN A 362 12.40 0.67 16.32
CA GLN A 362 11.94 0.50 17.70
C GLN A 362 11.05 -0.75 17.86
N ALA A 363 11.26 -1.47 18.96
CA ALA A 363 10.49 -2.69 19.27
C ALA A 363 9.06 -2.37 19.71
N GLU A 364 8.84 -1.25 20.37
CA GLU A 364 7.50 -0.78 20.74
C GLU A 364 6.85 -0.10 19.54
N ALA A 365 5.53 -0.29 19.38
CA ALA A 365 4.78 0.43 18.40
C ALA A 365 4.57 1.86 18.90
N PHE A 366 4.83 2.87 18.05
CA PHE A 366 4.50 4.25 18.41
C PHE A 366 3.00 4.52 18.28
N GLN A 367 2.32 3.79 17.39
CA GLN A 367 0.88 3.87 17.18
C GLN A 367 0.34 2.48 16.85
N THR A 368 -0.80 2.14 17.44
CA THR A 368 -1.60 0.97 17.04
C THR A 368 -2.97 1.46 16.66
N LEU A 369 -3.45 1.07 15.48
CA LEU A 369 -4.75 1.48 14.97
C LEU A 369 -5.52 0.33 14.34
N LYS A 370 -6.84 0.36 14.48
CA LYS A 370 -7.74 -0.47 13.68
C LYS A 370 -7.86 0.17 12.29
N ILE A 371 -7.57 -0.61 11.24
CA ILE A 371 -7.71 -0.17 9.84
C ILE A 371 -8.89 -0.81 9.12
N SER A 372 -9.52 -1.87 9.67
CA SER A 372 -10.80 -2.32 9.12
C SER A 372 -11.92 -1.32 9.44
N VAL A 373 -12.66 -0.92 8.41
CA VAL A 373 -13.84 -0.05 8.51
C VAL A 373 -15.06 -0.81 9.00
#